data_AF-A1SLJ1-F1
#
_entry.id   AF-A1SLJ1-F1
#
_cell.length_a   1.000
_cell.length_b   1.000
_cell.length_c   1.000
_cell.angle_alpha   90.00
_cell.angle_beta   90.00
_cell.angle_gamma   90.00
#
_symmetry.space_group_name_H-M   'P 1'
#
loop_
_entity.id
_entity.type
_entity.pdbx_description
1 polymer ?
#
loop_
_entity_poly.entity_id
_entity_poly.type
_entity_poly.pdbx_seq_one_letter_code
_entity_poly.pdbx_strand_id
1 'polypeptide(L)'
;MSEIIAAIDEGAAQQLFDTEVAALGPQSTSGSSSLGPFTVSYAVTGTLSNGTVDLIAPATVEIADLRLDWHVDLSFQLDIGDFIPDIHIPQVCVHIPCVGDVCTPKIDIVWPTVTVPVSFGDYVLTTVDLGVALSLVAGAWTVEGIVQGVPSLQFGASTAALLAAIGLAVSAAVAWVPLIGPFLAVLVGAVVAAIGIAGLTGLLGPLITPFVSGTRFPITEVPAHFEVLPASGPFDPAVFVTVTSLGAEVQNNPPEDELVVLADIQP
;
A
#
# COMPACT_ATOMS: atom_id res chain seq x y z
N MET A 1 7.35 -39.80 -10.84
CA MET A 1 7.97 -38.72 -11.62
C MET A 1 6.84 -37.84 -12.02
N SER A 2 6.95 -36.54 -11.74
CA SER A 2 6.00 -35.52 -12.20
C SER A 2 5.84 -35.60 -13.71
N GLU A 3 4.61 -35.59 -14.18
CA GLU A 3 4.27 -35.70 -15.59
C GLU A 3 4.31 -34.33 -16.28
N ILE A 4 4.07 -33.27 -15.52
CA ILE A 4 4.25 -31.90 -15.95
C ILE A 4 5.30 -31.25 -15.05
N ILE A 5 6.33 -30.68 -15.68
CA ILE A 5 7.39 -29.90 -15.02
C ILE A 5 7.50 -28.59 -15.79
N ALA A 6 7.35 -27.48 -15.08
CA ALA A 6 7.65 -26.15 -15.57
C ALA A 6 8.68 -25.53 -14.64
N ALA A 7 9.72 -24.92 -15.21
CA ALA A 7 10.76 -24.24 -14.45
C ALA A 7 10.97 -22.85 -15.04
N ILE A 8 11.26 -21.88 -14.17
CA ILE A 8 11.74 -20.56 -14.55
C ILE A 8 13.06 -20.29 -13.84
N ASP A 9 14.03 -19.78 -14.59
CA ASP A 9 15.30 -19.28 -14.03
C ASP A 9 15.11 -17.87 -13.44
N GLU A 10 16.13 -17.37 -12.75
CA GLU A 10 16.13 -16.05 -12.12
C GLU A 10 15.96 -14.93 -13.16
N GLY A 11 16.58 -15.07 -14.33
CA GLY A 11 16.48 -14.09 -15.41
C GLY A 11 15.06 -13.95 -15.95
N ALA A 12 14.34 -15.05 -16.11
CA ALA A 12 12.94 -15.09 -16.51
C ALA A 12 12.03 -14.62 -15.38
N ALA A 13 12.31 -14.99 -14.13
CA ALA A 13 11.58 -14.51 -12.96
C ALA A 13 11.70 -12.98 -12.81
N GLN A 14 12.88 -12.41 -13.04
CA GLN A 14 13.10 -10.97 -13.08
C GLN A 14 12.28 -10.30 -14.17
N GLN A 15 12.24 -10.86 -15.39
CA GLN A 15 11.45 -10.27 -16.48
C GLN A 15 9.94 -10.28 -16.18
N LEU A 16 9.43 -11.34 -15.55
CA LEU A 16 8.05 -11.41 -15.10
C LEU A 16 7.80 -10.34 -14.03
N PHE A 17 8.67 -10.24 -13.04
CA PHE A 17 8.59 -9.22 -12.00
C PHE A 17 8.59 -7.80 -12.58
N ASP A 18 9.52 -7.47 -13.47
CA ASP A 18 9.61 -6.17 -14.14
C ASP A 18 8.32 -5.85 -14.91
N THR A 19 7.74 -6.85 -15.57
CA THR A 19 6.49 -6.72 -16.33
C THR A 19 5.31 -6.41 -15.39
N GLU A 20 5.21 -7.11 -14.26
CA GLU A 20 4.15 -6.89 -13.27
C GLU A 20 4.30 -5.53 -12.56
N VAL A 21 5.52 -5.15 -12.18
CA VAL A 21 5.80 -3.82 -11.59
C VAL A 21 5.44 -2.71 -12.58
N ALA A 22 5.78 -2.88 -13.86
CA ALA A 22 5.40 -1.93 -14.90
C ALA A 22 3.87 -1.88 -15.13
N ALA A 23 3.18 -3.01 -15.02
CA ALA A 23 1.74 -3.12 -15.20
C ALA A 23 0.94 -2.50 -14.03
N LEU A 24 1.46 -2.57 -12.80
CA LEU A 24 0.82 -1.99 -11.61
C LEU A 24 0.65 -0.47 -11.71
N GLY A 25 1.66 0.23 -12.22
CA GLY A 25 1.66 1.69 -12.32
C GLY A 25 1.47 2.42 -10.98
N PRO A 26 1.28 3.76 -11.01
CA PRO A 26 1.02 4.54 -9.79
C PRO A 26 -0.31 4.17 -9.14
N GLN A 27 -0.26 3.80 -7.87
CA GLN A 27 -1.43 3.60 -7.03
C GLN A 27 -1.76 4.90 -6.30
N SER A 28 -3.04 5.24 -6.16
CA SER A 28 -3.44 6.45 -5.45
C SER A 28 -4.68 6.25 -4.60
N THR A 29 -4.70 6.93 -3.47
CA THR A 29 -5.86 7.00 -2.59
C THR A 29 -6.00 8.41 -2.05
N SER A 30 -7.23 8.88 -1.90
CA SER A 30 -7.52 10.19 -1.36
C SER A 30 -8.72 10.14 -0.44
N GLY A 31 -8.77 11.08 0.49
CA GLY A 31 -9.84 11.19 1.46
C GLY A 31 -9.97 12.62 1.95
N SER A 32 -11.13 12.91 2.51
CA SER A 32 -11.36 14.18 3.20
C SER A 32 -12.27 13.99 4.39
N SER A 33 -12.13 14.87 5.37
CA SER A 33 -12.99 14.94 6.54
C SER A 33 -13.13 16.39 6.97
N SER A 34 -14.24 16.73 7.60
CA SER A 34 -14.51 18.09 8.08
C SER A 34 -15.00 18.08 9.52
N LEU A 35 -14.64 19.14 10.25
CA LEU A 35 -15.08 19.42 11.60
C LEU A 35 -15.54 20.88 11.66
N GLY A 36 -16.81 21.10 11.32
CA GLY A 36 -17.37 22.45 11.15
C GLY A 36 -16.62 23.21 10.05
N PRO A 37 -16.03 24.38 10.36
CA PRO A 37 -15.36 25.23 9.36
C PRO A 37 -14.00 24.74 8.90
N PHE A 38 -13.49 23.67 9.52
CA PHE A 38 -12.22 23.07 9.15
C PHE A 38 -12.46 21.88 8.24
N THR A 39 -11.82 21.85 7.08
CA THR A 39 -11.76 20.66 6.22
C THR A 39 -10.30 20.23 6.08
N VAL A 40 -10.03 18.94 6.23
CA VAL A 40 -8.74 18.34 5.92
C VAL A 40 -8.95 17.34 4.79
N SER A 41 -8.12 17.42 3.76
CA SER A 41 -8.06 16.40 2.71
C SER A 41 -6.64 15.92 2.53
N TYR A 42 -6.51 14.66 2.12
CA TYR A 42 -5.24 14.06 1.75
C TYR A 42 -5.38 13.37 0.39
N ALA A 43 -4.31 13.38 -0.38
CA ALA A 43 -4.11 12.52 -1.53
C ALA A 43 -2.73 11.87 -1.39
N VAL A 44 -2.68 10.55 -1.47
CA VAL A 44 -1.44 9.77 -1.44
C VAL A 44 -1.29 9.09 -2.79
N THR A 45 -0.11 9.21 -3.39
CA THR A 45 0.32 8.45 -4.56
C THR A 45 1.52 7.61 -4.18
N GLY A 46 1.58 6.39 -4.68
CA GLY A 46 2.68 5.46 -4.49
C GLY A 46 3.04 4.81 -5.82
N THR A 47 4.33 4.76 -6.13
CA THR A 47 4.87 4.09 -7.32
C THR A 47 5.90 3.09 -6.87
N LEU A 48 5.62 1.82 -7.16
CA LEU A 48 6.59 0.76 -7.00
C LEU A 48 7.62 0.88 -8.12
N SER A 49 8.89 0.81 -7.76
CA SER A 49 10.02 0.92 -8.68
C SER A 49 11.11 -0.04 -8.23
N ASN A 50 11.91 -0.50 -9.20
CA ASN A 50 13.07 -1.35 -8.95
C ASN A 50 12.71 -2.69 -8.26
N GLY A 51 13.73 -3.49 -8.00
CA GLY A 51 13.62 -4.77 -7.32
C GLY A 51 14.38 -5.83 -8.10
N THR A 52 15.12 -6.66 -7.40
CA THR A 52 15.80 -7.83 -7.98
C THR A 52 15.21 -9.09 -7.39
N VAL A 53 14.89 -10.05 -8.24
CA VAL A 53 14.45 -11.38 -7.84
C VAL A 53 15.67 -12.27 -7.69
N ASP A 54 15.79 -12.91 -6.54
CA ASP A 54 16.79 -13.95 -6.23
C ASP A 54 16.03 -15.21 -5.80
N LEU A 55 16.34 -16.33 -6.44
CA LEU A 55 15.74 -17.62 -6.15
C LEU A 55 16.69 -18.37 -5.22
N ILE A 56 16.29 -18.53 -3.95
CA ILE A 56 17.12 -19.13 -2.92
C ILE A 56 16.56 -20.51 -2.55
N ALA A 57 17.26 -21.56 -2.97
CA ALA A 57 16.91 -22.92 -2.60
C ALA A 57 16.89 -23.11 -1.06
N PRO A 58 15.93 -23.87 -0.50
CA PRO A 58 15.01 -24.77 -1.21
C PRO A 58 13.63 -24.18 -1.56
N ALA A 59 13.27 -22.99 -1.08
CA ALA A 59 11.86 -22.55 -1.12
C ALA A 59 11.65 -21.02 -1.03
N THR A 60 12.70 -20.22 -1.18
CA THR A 60 12.61 -18.78 -0.97
C THR A 60 12.74 -18.06 -2.30
N VAL A 61 11.80 -17.15 -2.57
CA VAL A 61 11.87 -16.16 -3.62
C VAL A 61 12.09 -14.82 -2.92
N GLU A 62 13.32 -14.33 -2.94
CA GLU A 62 13.66 -13.03 -2.39
C GLU A 62 13.38 -11.95 -3.45
N ILE A 63 12.69 -10.89 -3.02
CA ILE A 63 12.61 -9.65 -3.79
C ILE A 63 13.43 -8.62 -3.03
N ALA A 64 14.66 -8.40 -3.48
CA ALA A 64 15.60 -7.47 -2.87
C ALA A 64 15.48 -6.06 -3.46
N ASP A 65 15.79 -5.06 -2.64
CA ASP A 65 15.85 -3.65 -3.03
C ASP A 65 14.59 -3.12 -3.74
N LEU A 66 13.43 -3.64 -3.34
CA LEU A 66 12.13 -3.18 -3.80
C LEU A 66 11.89 -1.77 -3.26
N ARG A 67 11.69 -0.81 -4.16
CA ARG A 67 11.52 0.59 -3.79
C ARG A 67 10.07 1.03 -4.02
N LEU A 68 9.47 1.62 -3.00
CA LEU A 68 8.17 2.29 -3.12
C LEU A 68 8.41 3.78 -2.91
N ASP A 69 8.38 4.56 -3.98
CA ASP A 69 8.36 6.01 -3.91
C ASP A 69 6.92 6.46 -3.64
N TRP A 70 6.74 7.37 -2.69
CA TRP A 70 5.43 7.84 -2.30
C TRP A 70 5.40 9.35 -2.13
N HIS A 71 4.24 9.93 -2.39
CA HIS A 71 3.97 11.35 -2.26
C HIS A 71 2.60 11.56 -1.63
N VAL A 72 2.51 12.51 -0.70
CA VAL A 72 1.29 12.88 0.01
C VAL A 72 1.09 14.38 -0.14
N ASP A 73 -0.08 14.75 -0.64
CA ASP A 73 -0.58 16.12 -0.64
C ASP A 73 -1.65 16.24 0.45
N LEU A 74 -1.37 17.04 1.48
CA LEU A 74 -2.32 17.44 2.51
C LEU A 74 -2.85 18.83 2.17
N SER A 75 -4.15 19.03 2.37
CA SER A 75 -4.78 20.33 2.22
C SER A 75 -5.63 20.61 3.45
N PHE A 76 -5.36 21.74 4.09
CA PHE A 76 -6.16 22.26 5.20
C PHE A 76 -6.95 23.45 4.71
N GLN A 77 -8.27 23.38 4.85
CA GLN A 77 -9.17 24.47 4.52
C GLN A 77 -9.81 25.02 5.78
N LEU A 78 -9.86 26.34 5.84
CA LEU A 78 -10.55 27.11 6.84
C LEU A 78 -11.58 27.99 6.15
N ASP A 79 -12.86 27.73 6.41
CA ASP A 79 -13.91 28.67 6.03
C ASP A 79 -13.98 29.81 7.06
N ILE A 80 -13.57 31.01 6.66
CA ILE A 80 -13.61 32.18 7.54
C ILE A 80 -15.06 32.67 7.71
N GLY A 81 -15.95 32.41 6.75
CA GLY A 81 -17.36 32.80 6.80
C GLY A 81 -18.15 32.11 7.90
N ASP A 82 -17.72 30.92 8.32
CA ASP A 82 -18.31 30.21 9.46
C ASP A 82 -17.90 30.79 10.82
N PHE A 83 -16.80 31.56 10.87
CA PHE A 83 -16.31 32.20 12.11
C PHE A 83 -16.68 33.69 12.22
N ILE A 84 -16.84 34.38 11.09
CA ILE A 84 -17.11 35.82 11.05
C ILE A 84 -18.52 36.04 10.51
N PRO A 85 -19.38 36.81 11.20
CA PRO A 85 -20.74 37.04 10.73
C PRO A 85 -20.75 37.68 9.34
N ASP A 86 -21.73 37.28 8.53
CA ASP A 86 -21.99 37.92 7.24
C ASP A 86 -22.30 39.41 7.43
N ILE A 87 -21.56 40.27 6.73
CA ILE A 87 -21.76 41.71 6.76
C ILE A 87 -22.54 42.10 5.51
N HIS A 88 -23.82 42.39 5.71
CA HIS A 88 -24.69 42.99 4.70
C HIS A 88 -24.82 44.48 4.96
N ILE A 89 -24.26 45.31 4.09
CA ILE A 89 -24.45 46.76 4.15
C ILE A 89 -25.77 47.07 3.44
N PRO A 90 -26.82 47.51 4.16
CA PRO A 90 -28.10 47.76 3.55
C PRO A 90 -28.03 48.95 2.59
N GLN A 91 -28.79 48.85 1.51
CA GLN A 91 -28.93 49.92 0.54
C GLN A 91 -29.66 51.12 1.17
N VAL A 92 -29.06 52.30 1.04
CA VAL A 92 -29.63 53.57 1.49
C VAL A 92 -30.06 54.35 0.26
N CYS A 93 -31.34 54.68 0.19
CA CYS A 93 -31.92 55.47 -0.89
C CYS A 93 -32.17 56.90 -0.43
N VAL A 94 -31.77 57.86 -1.26
CA VAL A 94 -32.02 59.28 -1.01
C VAL A 94 -32.76 59.85 -2.22
N HIS A 95 -33.88 60.51 -1.94
CA HIS A 95 -34.67 61.18 -2.97
C HIS A 95 -33.98 62.49 -3.36
N ILE A 96 -33.52 62.59 -4.61
CA ILE A 96 -32.92 63.82 -5.14
C ILE A 96 -33.94 64.49 -6.07
N PRO A 97 -34.40 65.71 -5.74
CA PRO A 97 -35.28 66.46 -6.64
C PRO A 97 -34.61 66.61 -8.00
N CYS A 98 -35.35 66.29 -9.07
CA CYS A 98 -34.94 66.28 -10.48
C CYS A 98 -34.28 65.00 -11.03
N VAL A 99 -33.83 64.06 -10.19
CA VAL A 99 -33.15 62.81 -10.64
C VAL A 99 -33.91 61.55 -10.20
N GLY A 100 -34.80 61.67 -9.21
CA GLY A 100 -35.55 60.54 -8.64
C GLY A 100 -34.82 59.93 -7.44
N ASP A 101 -35.21 58.72 -7.05
CA ASP A 101 -34.57 57.99 -5.95
C ASP A 101 -33.24 57.41 -6.40
N VAL A 102 -32.16 57.89 -5.78
CA VAL A 102 -30.82 57.36 -6.00
C VAL A 102 -30.43 56.52 -4.80
N CYS A 103 -30.15 55.25 -5.03
CA CYS A 103 -29.80 54.29 -4.00
C CYS A 103 -28.33 53.91 -4.08
N THR A 104 -27.69 53.75 -2.92
CA THR A 104 -26.37 53.10 -2.86
C THR A 104 -26.51 51.63 -3.28
N PRO A 105 -25.46 51.01 -3.86
CA PRO A 105 -25.49 49.57 -4.12
C PRO A 105 -25.58 48.79 -2.79
N LYS A 106 -26.25 47.63 -2.83
CA LYS A 106 -26.12 46.64 -1.76
C LYS A 106 -24.72 46.05 -1.83
N ILE A 107 -24.06 45.91 -0.68
CA ILE A 107 -22.73 45.32 -0.58
C ILE A 107 -22.82 44.16 0.39
N ASP A 108 -22.57 42.96 -0.14
CA ASP A 108 -22.42 41.73 0.63
C ASP A 108 -20.93 41.39 0.69
N ILE A 109 -20.38 41.30 1.90
CA ILE A 109 -18.99 40.89 2.09
C ILE A 109 -18.96 39.38 2.25
N VAL A 110 -18.46 38.68 1.23
CA VAL A 110 -18.22 37.23 1.27
C VAL A 110 -16.81 36.98 1.80
N TRP A 111 -16.70 36.23 2.89
CA TRP A 111 -15.42 35.85 3.47
C TRP A 111 -14.73 34.76 2.62
N PRO A 112 -13.40 34.82 2.44
CA PRO A 112 -12.70 33.84 1.63
C PRO A 112 -12.44 32.54 2.42
N THR A 113 -12.50 31.40 1.75
CA THR A 113 -11.93 30.15 2.24
C THR A 113 -10.42 30.19 2.07
N VAL A 114 -9.67 29.97 3.15
CA VAL A 114 -8.20 29.85 3.09
C VAL A 114 -7.83 28.38 2.96
N THR A 115 -7.03 28.05 1.95
CA THR A 115 -6.49 26.70 1.73
C THR A 115 -4.97 26.73 1.88
N VAL A 116 -4.43 25.85 2.74
CA VAL A 116 -3.00 25.68 2.93
C VAL A 116 -2.59 24.29 2.41
N PRO A 117 -1.93 24.22 1.24
CA PRO A 117 -1.39 22.97 0.74
C PRO A 117 -0.05 22.66 1.42
N VAL A 118 0.14 21.40 1.81
CA VAL A 118 1.38 20.85 2.33
C VAL A 118 1.67 19.58 1.55
N SER A 119 2.76 19.57 0.79
CA SER A 119 3.18 18.39 0.03
C SER A 119 4.44 17.79 0.63
N PHE A 120 4.49 16.46 0.63
CA PHE A 120 5.59 15.70 1.20
C PHE A 120 5.79 14.43 0.38
N GLY A 121 7.03 14.01 0.15
CA GLY A 121 7.32 12.73 -0.47
C GLY A 121 8.58 12.10 0.08
N ASP A 122 8.66 10.79 -0.02
CA ASP A 122 9.82 9.99 0.32
C ASP A 122 9.79 8.62 -0.37
N TYR A 123 10.66 7.71 0.06
CA TYR A 123 10.68 6.33 -0.37
C TYR A 123 10.69 5.34 0.80
N VAL A 124 10.25 4.12 0.51
CA VAL A 124 10.49 2.91 1.28
C VAL A 124 11.37 1.99 0.44
N LEU A 125 12.43 1.44 1.03
CA LEU A 125 13.26 0.39 0.41
C LEU A 125 13.11 -0.88 1.25
N THR A 126 12.76 -2.00 0.63
CA THR A 126 12.50 -3.24 1.35
C THR A 126 13.06 -4.45 0.63
N THR A 127 13.52 -5.42 1.40
CA THR A 127 13.75 -6.79 0.96
C THR A 127 12.66 -7.66 1.56
N VAL A 128 12.06 -8.55 0.77
CA VAL A 128 11.02 -9.46 1.26
C VAL A 128 11.30 -10.89 0.80
N ASP A 129 11.12 -11.84 1.71
CA ASP A 129 11.27 -13.27 1.45
C ASP A 129 9.89 -13.87 1.28
N LEU A 130 9.64 -14.46 0.12
CA LEU A 130 8.39 -15.13 -0.21
C LEU A 130 8.60 -16.63 -0.35
N GLY A 131 7.55 -17.38 -0.05
CA GLY A 131 7.42 -18.79 -0.39
C GLY A 131 6.13 -19.06 -1.14
N VAL A 132 6.01 -20.25 -1.71
CA VAL A 132 4.77 -20.71 -2.36
C VAL A 132 4.17 -21.84 -1.53
N ALA A 133 2.90 -21.71 -1.18
CA ALA A 133 2.10 -22.78 -0.62
C ALA A 133 1.06 -23.26 -1.62
N LEU A 134 0.84 -24.58 -1.60
CA LEU A 134 -0.12 -25.25 -2.45
C LEU A 134 -1.01 -26.09 -1.56
N SER A 135 -2.32 -25.94 -1.73
CA SER A 135 -3.29 -26.75 -0.99
C SER A 135 -4.51 -27.08 -1.83
N LEU A 136 -5.09 -28.27 -1.64
CA LEU A 136 -6.31 -28.68 -2.32
C LEU A 136 -7.52 -28.30 -1.46
N VAL A 137 -8.29 -27.30 -1.88
CA VAL A 137 -9.48 -26.82 -1.18
C VAL A 137 -10.68 -26.94 -2.10
N ALA A 138 -11.71 -27.65 -1.64
CA ALA A 138 -12.99 -27.80 -2.36
C ALA A 138 -12.88 -28.27 -3.82
N GLY A 139 -11.86 -29.08 -4.16
CA GLY A 139 -11.65 -29.58 -5.52
C GLY A 139 -10.90 -28.64 -6.45
N ALA A 140 -10.31 -27.56 -5.93
CA ALA A 140 -9.37 -26.70 -6.62
C ALA A 140 -8.05 -26.62 -5.85
N TRP A 141 -6.93 -26.68 -6.58
CA TRP A 141 -5.61 -26.39 -6.06
C TRP A 141 -5.47 -24.88 -5.91
N THR A 142 -5.34 -24.41 -4.67
CA THR A 142 -5.07 -23.02 -4.33
C THR A 142 -3.57 -22.81 -4.29
N VAL A 143 -3.07 -21.88 -5.10
CA VAL A 143 -1.69 -21.41 -5.06
C VAL A 143 -1.66 -20.12 -4.24
N GLU A 144 -0.97 -20.16 -3.12
CA GLU A 144 -0.83 -19.02 -2.20
C GLU A 144 0.63 -18.60 -2.12
N GLY A 145 0.88 -17.30 -2.15
CA GLY A 145 2.16 -16.76 -1.71
C GLY A 145 2.16 -16.66 -0.19
N ILE A 146 3.30 -16.95 0.43
CA ILE A 146 3.51 -16.82 1.87
C ILE A 146 4.66 -15.84 2.11
N VAL A 147 4.44 -14.85 2.96
CA VAL A 147 5.55 -14.03 3.48
C VAL A 147 6.35 -14.87 4.46
N GLN A 148 7.60 -15.20 4.13
CA GLN A 148 8.52 -15.88 5.04
C GLN A 148 9.14 -14.87 6.01
N GLY A 149 9.51 -13.70 5.51
CA GLY A 149 10.08 -12.62 6.32
C GLY A 149 10.32 -11.33 5.55
N VAL A 150 10.80 -10.32 6.27
CA VAL A 150 11.20 -9.01 5.73
C VAL A 150 12.63 -8.74 6.20
N PRO A 151 13.66 -9.19 5.47
CA PRO A 151 15.06 -9.05 5.92
C PRO A 151 15.48 -7.59 6.15
N SER A 152 14.96 -6.67 5.35
CA SER A 152 15.26 -5.25 5.45
C SER A 152 14.03 -4.41 5.15
N LEU A 153 13.84 -3.34 5.92
CA LEU A 153 12.85 -2.30 5.61
C LEU A 153 13.39 -0.96 6.07
N GLN A 154 13.57 -0.06 5.11
CA GLN A 154 14.15 1.25 5.29
C GLN A 154 13.22 2.35 4.76
N PHE A 155 13.17 3.47 5.46
CA PHE A 155 12.54 4.70 5.00
C PHE A 155 13.59 5.76 4.69
N GLY A 156 13.26 6.70 3.82
CA GLY A 156 14.09 7.87 3.63
C GLY A 156 14.10 8.83 4.83
N ALA A 157 14.96 9.84 4.72
CA ALA A 157 15.25 10.76 5.81
C ALA A 157 14.06 11.67 6.17
N SER A 158 13.20 11.98 5.19
CA SER A 158 12.06 12.84 5.43
C SER A 158 11.01 12.09 6.25
N THR A 159 10.77 10.79 5.98
CA THR A 159 9.81 9.97 6.74
C THR A 159 10.21 9.89 8.21
N ALA A 160 11.50 9.74 8.49
CA ALA A 160 12.01 9.75 9.87
C ALA A 160 11.77 11.11 10.56
N ALA A 161 11.91 12.22 9.83
CA ALA A 161 11.63 13.56 10.35
C ALA A 161 10.12 13.74 10.65
N LEU A 162 9.24 13.24 9.76
CA LEU A 162 7.80 13.26 9.99
C LEU A 162 7.42 12.44 11.22
N LEU A 163 7.97 11.23 11.35
CA LEU A 163 7.75 10.37 12.50
C LEU A 163 8.20 11.06 13.81
N ALA A 164 9.36 11.71 13.79
CA ALA A 164 9.85 12.48 14.94
C ALA A 164 8.91 13.64 15.30
N ALA A 165 8.39 14.37 14.31
CA ALA A 165 7.42 15.45 14.53
C ALA A 165 6.12 14.93 15.16
N ILE A 166 5.60 13.79 14.68
CA ILE A 166 4.43 13.12 15.26
C ILE A 166 4.74 12.67 16.69
N GLY A 167 5.90 12.06 16.93
CA GLY A 167 6.32 11.64 18.26
C GLY A 167 6.40 12.77 19.27
N LEU A 168 6.91 13.93 18.86
CA LEU A 168 6.94 15.13 19.70
C LEU A 168 5.52 15.66 20.00
N ALA A 169 4.64 15.69 19.00
CA ALA A 169 3.26 16.12 19.18
C ALA A 169 2.48 15.21 20.15
N VAL A 170 2.60 13.88 19.97
CA VAL A 170 1.96 12.90 20.86
C VAL A 170 2.56 12.97 22.26
N SER A 171 3.88 13.06 22.39
CA SER A 171 4.56 13.19 23.70
C SER A 171 4.09 14.45 24.43
N ALA A 172 3.97 15.58 23.73
CA ALA A 172 3.46 16.83 24.31
C ALA A 172 2.00 16.70 24.75
N ALA A 173 1.15 16.03 23.96
CA ALA A 173 -0.26 15.83 24.30
C ALA A 173 -0.43 14.95 25.54
N VAL A 174 0.28 13.82 25.62
CA VAL A 174 0.14 12.87 26.72
C VAL A 174 0.79 13.39 28.01
N ALA A 175 1.78 14.29 27.93
CA ALA A 175 2.40 14.90 29.10
C ALA A 175 1.41 15.65 30.02
N TRP A 176 0.27 16.11 29.48
CA TRP A 176 -0.80 16.79 30.25
C TRP A 176 -1.63 15.84 31.11
N VAL A 177 -1.49 14.51 30.96
CA VAL A 177 -2.23 13.54 31.77
C VAL A 177 -1.65 13.51 33.20
N PRO A 178 -2.46 13.79 34.25
CA PRO A 178 -1.99 13.76 35.63
C PRO A 178 -1.38 12.41 36.02
N LEU A 179 -0.34 12.44 36.87
CA LEU A 179 0.44 11.30 37.38
C LEU A 179 1.25 10.50 36.34
N ILE A 180 0.64 10.05 35.25
CA ILE A 180 1.27 9.12 34.29
C ILE A 180 1.78 9.81 33.02
N GLY A 181 1.36 11.04 32.74
CA GLY A 181 1.68 11.76 31.51
C GLY A 181 3.17 11.89 31.20
N PRO A 182 4.03 12.32 32.15
CA PRO A 182 5.47 12.41 31.92
C PRO A 182 6.14 11.07 31.58
N PHE A 183 5.69 9.97 32.21
CA PHE A 183 6.20 8.63 31.90
C PHE A 183 5.81 8.19 30.49
N LEU A 184 4.54 8.39 30.12
CA LEU A 184 4.05 8.07 28.79
C LEU A 184 4.70 8.92 27.70
N ALA A 185 4.97 10.20 27.95
CA ALA A 185 5.66 11.08 27.02
C ALA A 185 7.10 10.59 26.73
N VAL A 186 7.84 10.17 27.77
CA VAL A 186 9.18 9.58 27.59
C VAL A 186 9.09 8.25 26.84
N LEU A 187 8.09 7.42 27.14
CA LEU A 187 7.89 6.15 26.44
C LEU A 187 7.58 6.35 24.96
N VAL A 188 6.68 7.27 24.62
CA VAL A 188 6.36 7.62 23.23
C VAL A 188 7.60 8.13 22.50
N GLY A 189 8.36 9.03 23.13
CA GLY A 189 9.61 9.53 22.56
C GLY A 189 10.64 8.42 22.30
N ALA A 190 10.81 7.49 23.24
CA ALA A 190 11.72 6.36 23.10
C ALA A 190 11.28 5.40 21.98
N VAL A 191 9.98 5.08 21.90
CA VAL A 191 9.42 4.20 20.86
C VAL A 191 9.58 4.83 19.48
N VAL A 192 9.20 6.09 19.32
CA VAL A 192 9.32 6.80 18.05
C VAL A 192 10.77 6.95 17.61
N ALA A 193 11.69 7.25 18.55
CA ALA A 193 13.12 7.30 18.24
C ALA A 193 13.66 5.94 17.81
N ALA A 194 13.26 4.85 18.49
CA ALA A 194 13.67 3.49 18.14
C ALA A 194 13.16 3.09 16.75
N ILE A 195 11.90 3.38 16.43
CA ILE A 195 11.31 3.12 15.10
C ILE A 195 11.99 3.98 14.04
N GLY A 196 12.26 5.26 14.32
CA GLY A 196 12.95 6.16 13.40
C GLY A 196 14.37 5.70 13.08
N ILE A 197 15.15 5.30 14.10
CA ILE A 197 16.50 4.75 13.91
C ILE A 197 16.44 3.43 13.14
N ALA A 198 15.55 2.52 13.55
CA ALA A 198 15.38 1.24 12.85
C ALA A 198 14.97 1.46 11.39
N GLY A 199 14.12 2.45 11.12
CA GLY A 199 13.65 2.78 9.78
C GLY A 199 14.71 3.42 8.92
N LEU A 200 15.64 4.19 9.48
CA LEU A 200 16.78 4.72 8.73
C LEU A 200 17.88 3.68 8.47
N THR A 201 17.93 2.62 9.27
CA THR A 201 18.99 1.60 9.23
C THR A 201 18.57 0.29 8.58
N GLY A 202 17.31 0.15 8.15
CA GLY A 202 16.79 -1.09 7.57
C GLY A 202 16.31 -2.12 8.60
N LEU A 203 16.52 -1.88 9.90
CA LEU A 203 16.21 -2.82 10.99
C LEU A 203 14.71 -2.93 11.29
N LEU A 204 13.85 -2.13 10.66
CA LEU A 204 12.40 -2.31 10.82
C LEU A 204 11.91 -3.64 10.25
N GLY A 205 12.52 -4.13 9.16
CA GLY A 205 12.12 -5.39 8.53
C GLY A 205 12.18 -6.56 9.53
N PRO A 206 13.35 -6.82 10.16
CA PRO A 206 13.47 -7.86 11.18
C PRO A 206 12.55 -7.64 12.39
N LEU A 207 12.26 -6.39 12.75
CA LEU A 207 11.34 -6.08 13.86
C LEU A 207 9.87 -6.42 13.52
N ILE A 208 9.44 -6.23 12.27
CA ILE A 208 8.06 -6.52 11.86
C ILE A 208 7.85 -7.97 11.40
N THR A 209 8.93 -8.66 11.02
CA THR A 209 8.89 -10.05 10.50
C THR A 209 8.04 -10.99 11.36
N PRO A 210 8.13 -11.03 12.71
CA PRO A 210 7.30 -11.92 13.53
C PRO A 210 5.79 -11.67 13.42
N PHE A 211 5.37 -10.49 12.96
CA PHE A 211 3.97 -10.11 12.82
C PHE A 211 3.41 -10.37 11.42
N VAL A 212 4.27 -10.38 10.40
CA VAL A 212 3.87 -10.55 8.99
C VAL A 212 4.21 -11.93 8.43
N SER A 213 5.16 -12.63 9.05
CA SER A 213 5.54 -13.99 8.64
C SER A 213 4.35 -14.94 8.74
N GLY A 214 4.16 -15.76 7.72
CA GLY A 214 3.03 -16.67 7.58
C GLY A 214 1.77 -16.03 6.98
N THR A 215 1.77 -14.72 6.72
CA THR A 215 0.67 -14.07 5.99
C THR A 215 0.59 -14.68 4.60
N ARG A 216 -0.62 -15.11 4.23
CA ARG A 216 -0.90 -15.73 2.94
C ARG A 216 -1.70 -14.81 2.06
N PHE A 217 -1.39 -14.80 0.77
CA PHE A 217 -2.15 -14.11 -0.25
C PHE A 217 -2.44 -15.05 -1.42
N PRO A 218 -3.67 -15.04 -1.97
CA PRO A 218 -4.02 -15.89 -3.09
C PRO A 218 -3.30 -15.41 -4.36
N ILE A 219 -2.68 -16.34 -5.09
CA ILE A 219 -2.08 -16.08 -6.40
C ILE A 219 -3.07 -16.54 -7.49
N THR A 220 -3.47 -17.82 -7.44
CA THR A 220 -4.37 -18.41 -8.42
C THR A 220 -5.04 -19.68 -7.90
N GLU A 221 -6.10 -20.11 -8.58
CA GLU A 221 -6.77 -21.38 -8.34
C GLU A 221 -6.77 -22.22 -9.63
N VAL A 222 -6.40 -23.49 -9.49
CA VAL A 222 -6.39 -24.46 -10.60
C VAL A 222 -7.40 -25.57 -10.29
N PRO A 223 -8.45 -25.78 -11.10
CA PRO A 223 -9.38 -26.88 -10.89
C PRO A 223 -8.64 -28.22 -10.83
N ALA A 224 -8.93 -29.05 -9.83
CA ALA A 224 -8.31 -30.37 -9.72
C ALA A 224 -8.85 -31.34 -10.77
N HIS A 225 -10.00 -31.08 -11.36
CA HIS A 225 -10.59 -31.87 -12.44
C HIS A 225 -11.17 -30.93 -13.48
N PHE A 226 -10.70 -31.03 -14.72
CA PHE A 226 -11.17 -30.19 -15.82
C PHE A 226 -11.27 -30.95 -17.12
N GLU A 227 -12.18 -30.50 -17.98
CA GLU A 227 -12.42 -31.04 -19.31
C GLU A 227 -11.36 -30.51 -20.28
N VAL A 228 -10.66 -31.42 -20.96
CA VAL A 228 -9.64 -31.06 -21.95
C VAL A 228 -10.22 -31.09 -23.36
N LEU A 229 -11.09 -32.07 -23.63
CA LEU A 229 -11.77 -32.21 -24.91
C LEU A 229 -13.27 -32.41 -24.67
N PRO A 230 -14.13 -31.55 -25.24
CA PRO A 230 -15.56 -31.74 -25.15
C PRO A 230 -16.02 -32.94 -25.96
N ALA A 231 -17.14 -33.53 -25.54
CA ALA A 231 -17.75 -34.64 -26.26
C ALA A 231 -18.11 -34.19 -27.69
N SER A 232 -17.57 -34.88 -28.70
CA SER A 232 -17.83 -34.55 -30.11
C SER A 232 -19.04 -35.32 -30.68
N GLY A 233 -19.57 -36.31 -29.95
CA GLY A 233 -20.76 -37.05 -30.36
C GLY A 233 -21.15 -38.20 -29.42
N PRO A 234 -22.17 -39.00 -29.78
CA PRO A 234 -22.72 -40.07 -28.93
C PRO A 234 -21.73 -41.20 -28.59
N PHE A 235 -20.65 -41.31 -29.35
CA PHE A 235 -19.62 -42.34 -29.20
C PHE A 235 -18.24 -41.74 -28.87
N ASP A 236 -18.16 -40.42 -28.66
CA ASP A 236 -16.93 -39.71 -28.34
C ASP A 236 -17.14 -38.90 -27.06
N PRO A 237 -16.95 -39.53 -25.88
CA PRO A 237 -17.18 -38.89 -24.59
C PRO A 237 -16.15 -37.77 -24.34
N ALA A 238 -16.50 -36.84 -23.46
CA ALA A 238 -15.58 -35.81 -23.03
C ALA A 238 -14.36 -36.43 -22.33
N VAL A 239 -13.17 -35.88 -22.58
CA VAL A 239 -11.93 -36.29 -21.94
C VAL A 239 -11.66 -35.32 -20.80
N PHE A 240 -11.49 -35.89 -19.61
CA PHE A 240 -11.16 -35.14 -18.40
C PHE A 240 -9.73 -35.45 -17.99
N VAL A 241 -9.13 -34.51 -17.26
CA VAL A 241 -7.85 -34.70 -16.59
C VAL A 241 -8.00 -34.27 -15.15
N THR A 242 -7.45 -35.07 -14.25
CA THR A 242 -7.39 -34.81 -12.82
C THR A 242 -5.97 -34.48 -12.40
N VAL A 243 -5.74 -33.34 -11.77
CA VAL A 243 -4.47 -32.99 -11.13
C VAL A 243 -4.44 -33.63 -9.74
N THR A 244 -3.61 -34.66 -9.58
CA THR A 244 -3.53 -35.46 -8.35
C THR A 244 -2.50 -34.94 -7.36
N SER A 245 -1.48 -34.22 -7.85
CA SER A 245 -0.51 -33.53 -7.02
C SER A 245 -0.11 -32.21 -7.69
N LEU A 246 0.19 -31.21 -6.88
CA LEU A 246 0.77 -29.95 -7.31
C LEU A 246 1.85 -29.56 -6.28
N GLY A 247 3.06 -29.29 -6.76
CA GLY A 247 4.23 -28.90 -5.98
C GLY A 247 4.92 -27.68 -6.57
N ALA A 248 5.58 -26.90 -5.70
CA ALA A 248 6.43 -25.79 -6.08
C ALA A 248 7.62 -25.77 -5.12
N GLU A 249 8.82 -25.66 -5.67
CA GLU A 249 10.07 -25.57 -4.91
C GLU A 249 11.11 -24.79 -5.69
N VAL A 250 12.09 -24.22 -4.97
CA VAL A 250 13.27 -23.62 -5.60
C VAL A 250 14.37 -24.67 -5.60
N GLN A 251 14.81 -25.07 -6.80
CA GLN A 251 15.85 -26.06 -6.98
C GLN A 251 17.16 -25.39 -7.38
N ASN A 252 18.27 -25.86 -6.82
CA ASN A 252 19.58 -25.48 -7.31
C ASN A 252 19.95 -26.34 -8.52
N ASN A 253 19.91 -25.74 -9.72
CA ASN A 253 20.19 -26.39 -11.00
C ASN A 253 21.31 -25.63 -11.72
N PRO A 254 22.60 -25.89 -11.40
CA PRO A 254 23.73 -25.09 -11.86
C PRO A 254 23.68 -24.80 -13.37
N PRO A 255 23.87 -23.54 -13.80
CA PRO A 255 24.54 -22.46 -13.07
C PRO A 255 23.65 -21.56 -12.18
N GLU A 256 22.33 -21.68 -12.22
CA GLU A 256 21.38 -20.78 -11.54
C GLU A 256 20.38 -21.58 -10.69
N ASP A 257 19.67 -20.91 -9.80
CA ASP A 257 18.54 -21.50 -9.07
C ASP A 257 17.26 -21.31 -9.90
N GLU A 258 16.34 -22.28 -9.83
CA GLU A 258 15.13 -22.30 -10.64
C GLU A 258 13.89 -22.51 -9.76
N LEU A 259 12.82 -21.76 -10.03
CA LEU A 259 11.51 -22.01 -9.44
C LEU A 259 10.81 -23.09 -10.27
N VAL A 260 10.65 -24.27 -9.69
CA VAL A 260 10.10 -25.45 -10.35
C VAL A 260 8.69 -25.72 -9.84
N VAL A 261 7.73 -25.79 -10.77
CA VAL A 261 6.36 -26.23 -10.53
C VAL A 261 6.20 -27.64 -11.10
N LEU A 262 5.69 -28.53 -10.26
CA LEU A 262 5.53 -29.96 -10.52
C LEU A 262 4.05 -30.32 -10.43
N ALA A 263 3.52 -31.04 -11.42
CA ALA A 263 2.17 -31.61 -11.33
C ALA A 263 2.13 -33.06 -11.79
N ASP A 264 1.37 -33.87 -11.04
CA ASP A 264 0.97 -35.22 -11.44
C ASP A 264 -0.49 -35.20 -11.91
N ILE A 265 -0.77 -35.80 -13.06
CA ILE A 265 -2.08 -35.84 -13.69
C ILE A 265 -2.59 -37.29 -13.87
N GLN A 266 -3.90 -37.46 -13.89
CA GLN A 266 -4.53 -38.73 -14.23
C GLN A 266 -5.67 -38.50 -15.23
N PRO A 267 -5.76 -39.33 -16.28
CA PRO A 267 -6.90 -39.32 -17.20
C PRO A 267 -8.17 -39.87 -16.53
#